data_AF-K1SFY4-F1
#
_entry.id   AF-K1SFY4-F1
#
_cell.length_a   1.000
_cell.length_b   1.000
_cell.length_c   1.000
_cell.angle_alpha   90.00
_cell.angle_beta   90.00
_cell.angle_gamma   90.00
#
_symmetry.space_group_name_H-M   'P 1'
#
loop_
_entity.id
_entity.type
_entity.pdbx_description
1 polymer ?
#
loop_
_entity_poly.entity_id
_entity_poly.type
_entity_poly.pdbx_seq_one_letter_code
_entity_poly.pdbx_strand_id
1 'polypeptide(L)'
;MKKHKICKILLVILAIFLCVAFYELLGICVAYKKQPEVSNTTKKETKNGSWNECSENTERAVIIEKNPEALLQRVRLIKNDKKGIILSTFAFQSDESGKLILGALHDAADRGVHIRLLVDGMESWIDMEGNPYFYGLSSHENVEIKLYNKANPLKPWKMMGRMHDKYLIADGKRYILGGRNTYNYFLGDFPGHKNYDRDVLVVCDEPEKENSVNQLLEYFETIWEQEDSGYFHDNKKLANRKSVKNAVLELQNGYQKYFEENKERICDTDYTDETFETEKIALVSNPIHTGSKEPVVWYQLGELMKNAKERVKIHTIYYL
;
A
#
# COMPACT_ATOMS: atom_id res chain seq x y z
N MET A 1 23.41 38.28 -34.87
CA MET A 1 23.13 36.93 -35.42
C MET A 1 23.03 35.82 -34.35
N LYS A 2 23.97 35.68 -33.39
CA LYS A 2 23.91 34.63 -32.34
C LYS A 2 22.66 34.69 -31.43
N LYS A 3 22.28 35.88 -30.93
CA LYS A 3 21.08 36.06 -30.07
C LYS A 3 19.77 35.61 -30.75
N HIS A 4 19.62 35.91 -32.05
CA HIS A 4 18.43 35.51 -32.82
C HIS A 4 18.35 34.00 -33.04
N LYS A 5 19.49 33.31 -33.22
CA LYS A 5 19.54 31.85 -33.29
C LYS A 5 19.19 31.20 -31.94
N ILE A 6 19.71 31.73 -30.83
CA ILE A 6 19.38 31.25 -29.48
C ILE A 6 17.89 31.43 -29.19
N CYS A 7 17.31 32.59 -29.52
CA CYS A 7 15.89 32.85 -29.32
C CYS A 7 14.99 31.89 -30.12
N LYS A 8 15.36 31.58 -31.38
CA LYS A 8 14.67 30.57 -32.20
C LYS A 8 14.74 29.16 -31.59
N ILE A 9 15.90 28.77 -31.07
CA ILE A 9 16.07 27.47 -30.39
C ILE A 9 15.19 27.40 -29.14
N LEU A 10 15.18 28.45 -28.31
CA LEU A 10 14.33 28.50 -27.12
C LEU A 10 12.84 28.45 -27.46
N LEU A 11 12.41 29.12 -28.53
CA LEU A 11 11.01 29.05 -29.00
C LEU A 11 10.63 27.66 -29.49
N VAL A 12 11.52 26.95 -30.19
CA VAL A 12 11.27 25.57 -30.62
C VAL A 12 11.18 24.63 -29.41
N ILE A 13 12.08 24.76 -28.43
CA ILE A 13 12.02 23.98 -27.19
C ILE A 13 10.71 24.25 -26.44
N LEU A 14 10.31 25.52 -26.31
CA LEU A 14 9.05 25.89 -25.68
C LEU A 14 7.84 25.31 -26.44
N ALA A 15 7.84 25.37 -27.77
CA ALA A 15 6.77 24.81 -28.59
C ALA A 15 6.65 23.29 -28.39
N ILE A 16 7.77 22.56 -28.37
CA ILE A 16 7.79 21.12 -28.11
C ILE A 16 7.22 20.82 -26.71
N PHE A 17 7.69 21.56 -25.70
CA PHE A 17 7.20 21.40 -24.33
C PHE A 17 5.69 21.63 -24.23
N LEU A 18 5.17 22.70 -24.86
CA LEU A 18 3.73 22.98 -24.88
C LEU A 18 2.94 21.91 -25.64
N CYS A 19 3.47 21.37 -26.74
CA CYS A 19 2.83 20.26 -27.44
C CYS A 19 2.74 19.00 -26.58
N VAL A 20 3.80 18.65 -25.85
CA VAL A 20 3.78 17.51 -24.91
C VAL A 20 2.79 17.77 -23.78
N ALA A 21 2.85 18.93 -23.14
CA ALA A 21 1.92 19.29 -22.06
C ALA A 21 0.45 19.27 -22.52
N PHE A 22 0.16 19.73 -23.75
CA PHE A 22 -1.17 19.68 -24.33
C PHE A 22 -1.62 18.25 -24.63
N TYR A 23 -0.73 17.41 -25.16
CA TYR A 23 -0.99 15.99 -25.38
C TYR A 23 -1.33 15.26 -24.08
N GLU A 24 -0.53 15.48 -23.03
CA GLU A 24 -0.74 14.92 -21.70
C GLU A 24 -2.10 15.33 -21.13
N LEU A 25 -2.37 16.64 -21.11
CA LEU A 25 -3.61 17.21 -20.59
C LEU A 25 -4.82 16.68 -21.36
N LEU A 26 -4.75 16.62 -22.68
CA LEU A 26 -5.84 16.11 -23.52
C LEU A 26 -6.08 14.62 -23.23
N GLY A 27 -5.02 13.82 -23.14
CA GLY A 27 -5.13 12.39 -22.86
C GLY A 27 -5.77 12.10 -21.49
N ILE A 28 -5.37 12.84 -20.46
CA ILE A 28 -5.99 12.78 -19.13
C ILE A 28 -7.45 13.20 -19.20
N CYS A 29 -7.74 14.40 -19.72
CA CYS A 29 -9.10 14.92 -19.78
C CYS A 29 -10.04 13.98 -20.52
N VAL A 30 -9.65 13.45 -21.68
CA VAL A 30 -10.49 12.54 -22.46
C VAL A 30 -10.76 11.23 -21.72
N ALA A 31 -9.74 10.63 -21.09
CA ALA A 31 -9.88 9.35 -20.40
C ALA A 31 -10.75 9.42 -19.13
N TYR A 32 -10.69 10.54 -18.40
CA TYR A 32 -11.35 10.68 -17.09
C TYR A 32 -12.58 11.59 -17.08
N LYS A 33 -12.99 12.13 -18.23
CA LYS A 33 -14.16 13.02 -18.34
C LYS A 33 -15.46 12.38 -17.87
N LYS A 34 -15.66 11.09 -18.17
CA LYS A 34 -16.90 10.38 -17.85
C LYS A 34 -16.61 9.29 -16.83
N GLN A 35 -17.18 9.43 -15.65
CA GLN A 35 -17.15 8.37 -14.64
C GLN A 35 -18.21 7.31 -14.97
N PRO A 36 -17.90 6.01 -14.88
CA PRO A 36 -18.88 4.96 -15.03
C PRO A 36 -19.99 5.06 -13.97
N GLU A 37 -21.22 4.75 -14.36
CA GLU A 37 -22.32 4.55 -13.43
C GLU A 37 -22.25 3.16 -12.80
N VAL A 38 -22.93 2.98 -11.67
CA VAL A 38 -23.05 1.68 -11.01
C VAL A 38 -23.84 0.72 -11.91
N SER A 39 -23.21 -0.40 -12.26
CA SER A 39 -23.74 -1.44 -13.13
C SER A 39 -24.88 -2.22 -12.47
N ASN A 40 -25.72 -2.88 -13.28
CA ASN A 40 -26.78 -3.75 -12.75
C ASN A 40 -26.21 -4.98 -12.03
N THR A 41 -25.02 -5.44 -12.43
CA THR A 41 -24.30 -6.54 -11.77
C THR A 41 -23.94 -6.15 -10.35
N THR A 42 -23.25 -5.02 -10.16
CA THR A 42 -22.89 -4.48 -8.83
C THR A 42 -24.12 -4.27 -7.95
N LYS A 43 -25.21 -3.73 -8.50
CA LYS A 43 -26.48 -3.55 -7.76
C LYS A 43 -27.05 -4.87 -7.28
N LYS A 44 -27.01 -5.91 -8.12
CA LYS A 44 -27.53 -7.24 -7.80
C LYS A 44 -26.66 -7.93 -6.76
N GLU A 45 -25.34 -7.91 -6.93
CA GLU A 45 -24.38 -8.47 -5.97
C GLU A 45 -24.47 -7.80 -4.61
N THR A 46 -24.57 -6.46 -4.57
CA THR A 46 -24.72 -5.71 -3.32
C THR A 46 -26.00 -6.09 -2.59
N LYS A 47 -27.13 -6.25 -3.31
CA LYS A 47 -28.42 -6.65 -2.70
C LYS A 47 -28.43 -8.10 -2.22
N ASN A 48 -27.75 -8.97 -2.96
CA ASN A 48 -27.67 -10.39 -2.64
C ASN A 48 -26.57 -10.73 -1.63
N GLY A 49 -25.70 -9.76 -1.32
CA GLY A 49 -24.64 -9.92 -0.35
C GLY A 49 -25.20 -10.25 1.03
N SER A 50 -24.67 -11.29 1.65
CA SER A 50 -25.02 -11.71 3.00
C SER A 50 -24.35 -10.84 4.08
N TRP A 51 -24.57 -9.52 4.03
CA TRP A 51 -23.85 -8.56 4.89
C TRP A 51 -24.14 -8.72 6.38
N ASN A 52 -25.27 -9.33 6.75
CA ASN A 52 -25.72 -9.51 8.14
C ASN A 52 -25.63 -10.96 8.62
N GLU A 53 -25.04 -11.86 7.83
CA GLU A 53 -24.82 -13.25 8.25
C GLU A 53 -23.49 -13.36 9.01
N CYS A 54 -23.46 -14.16 10.07
CA CYS A 54 -22.23 -14.47 10.77
C CYS A 54 -21.42 -15.50 9.98
N SER A 55 -20.11 -15.32 9.93
CA SER A 55 -19.16 -16.30 9.40
C SER A 55 -19.08 -17.52 10.33
N GLU A 56 -18.97 -18.72 9.75
CA GLU A 56 -18.79 -19.97 10.52
C GLU A 56 -17.41 -20.03 11.18
N ASN A 57 -16.37 -19.54 10.50
CA ASN A 57 -15.01 -19.37 11.03
C ASN A 57 -14.79 -17.90 11.40
N THR A 58 -14.91 -17.58 12.69
CA THR A 58 -14.82 -16.21 13.19
C THR A 58 -13.39 -15.70 13.19
N GLU A 59 -13.21 -14.46 12.73
CA GLU A 59 -11.92 -13.76 12.77
C GLU A 59 -11.88 -12.84 14.00
N ARG A 60 -10.69 -12.49 14.46
CA ARG A 60 -10.50 -11.51 15.54
C ARG A 60 -9.96 -10.21 14.99
N ALA A 61 -10.39 -9.08 15.53
CA ALA A 61 -9.94 -7.77 15.08
C ALA A 61 -9.73 -6.77 16.22
N VAL A 62 -8.87 -5.78 15.97
CA VAL A 62 -8.69 -4.60 16.83
C VAL A 62 -8.40 -3.35 16.00
N ILE A 63 -8.91 -2.21 16.44
CA ILE A 63 -8.63 -0.91 15.83
C ILE A 63 -7.31 -0.36 16.39
N ILE A 64 -6.42 0.06 15.50
CA ILE A 64 -5.18 0.75 15.85
C ILE A 64 -5.35 2.26 15.61
N GLU A 65 -5.52 3.00 16.71
CA GLU A 65 -5.76 4.45 16.67
C GLU A 65 -4.48 5.30 16.66
N LYS A 66 -3.35 4.79 17.18
CA LYS A 66 -2.14 5.59 17.41
C LYS A 66 -0.99 5.20 16.47
N ASN A 67 -0.27 6.20 15.95
CA ASN A 67 0.87 5.99 15.03
C ASN A 67 2.03 5.17 15.62
N PRO A 68 2.42 5.32 16.90
CA PRO A 68 3.43 4.47 17.52
C PRO A 68 3.00 3.00 17.58
N GLU A 69 1.73 2.75 17.91
CA GLU A 69 1.16 1.40 17.94
C GLU A 69 1.10 0.80 16.53
N ALA A 70 0.73 1.61 15.54
CA ALA A 70 0.71 1.20 14.13
C ALA A 70 2.09 0.79 13.60
N LEU A 71 3.17 1.44 14.04
CA LEU A 71 4.55 1.05 13.73
C LEU A 71 4.91 -0.26 14.43
N LEU A 72 4.65 -0.34 15.74
CA LEU A 72 4.96 -1.52 16.54
C LEU A 72 4.28 -2.77 15.99
N GLN A 73 2.97 -2.71 15.71
CA GLN A 73 2.21 -3.88 15.24
C GLN A 73 2.69 -4.34 13.85
N ARG A 74 3.08 -3.42 12.95
CA ARG A 74 3.72 -3.78 11.67
C ARG A 74 5.05 -4.49 11.88
N VAL A 75 5.90 -3.96 12.76
CA VAL A 75 7.18 -4.60 13.11
C VAL A 75 6.96 -5.97 13.77
N ARG A 76 5.97 -6.09 14.66
CA ARG A 76 5.56 -7.34 15.31
C ARG A 76 5.17 -8.40 14.30
N LEU A 77 4.32 -8.06 13.33
CA LEU A 77 3.95 -8.99 12.25
C LEU A 77 5.18 -9.40 11.42
N ILE A 78 5.97 -8.43 10.95
CA ILE A 78 7.15 -8.69 10.11
C ILE A 78 8.18 -9.56 10.84
N LYS A 79 8.37 -9.36 12.15
CA LYS A 79 9.34 -10.15 12.93
C LYS A 79 8.89 -11.60 13.09
N ASN A 80 7.61 -11.82 13.36
CA ASN A 80 7.10 -13.14 13.71
C ASN A 80 6.79 -14.01 12.49
N ASP A 81 6.56 -13.40 11.34
CA ASP A 81 6.33 -14.08 10.07
C ASP A 81 7.41 -15.13 9.74
N LYS A 82 6.97 -16.26 9.15
CA LYS A 82 7.84 -17.40 8.82
C LYS A 82 7.89 -17.74 7.34
N LYS A 83 6.88 -17.38 6.55
CA LYS A 83 6.74 -17.83 5.17
C LYS A 83 6.77 -16.66 4.19
N GLY A 84 5.93 -15.66 4.39
CA GLY A 84 5.78 -14.60 3.43
C GLY A 84 5.07 -13.37 3.95
N ILE A 85 5.62 -12.22 3.56
CA ILE A 85 5.09 -10.90 3.87
C ILE A 85 4.65 -10.24 2.57
N ILE A 86 3.45 -9.67 2.59
CA ILE A 86 2.97 -8.79 1.53
C ILE A 86 2.76 -7.41 2.13
N LEU A 87 3.40 -6.38 1.57
CA LEU A 87 3.16 -4.99 1.93
C LEU A 87 2.66 -4.26 0.68
N SER A 88 1.45 -3.70 0.75
CA SER A 88 0.95 -2.73 -0.22
C SER A 88 0.90 -1.36 0.42
N THR A 89 1.52 -0.35 -0.20
CA THR A 89 1.49 1.03 0.34
C THR A 89 1.59 2.08 -0.76
N PHE A 90 0.76 3.12 -0.70
CA PHE A 90 0.80 4.22 -1.67
C PHE A 90 2.13 4.99 -1.59
N ALA A 91 2.56 5.37 -0.39
CA ALA A 91 3.81 6.10 -0.17
C ALA A 91 4.71 5.36 0.81
N PHE A 92 5.99 5.23 0.45
CA PHE A 92 7.03 4.66 1.30
C PHE A 92 8.28 5.54 1.23
N GLN A 93 8.66 6.13 2.36
CA GLN A 93 9.85 6.99 2.45
C GLN A 93 10.91 6.34 3.33
N SER A 94 12.17 6.71 3.15
CA SER A 94 13.28 6.23 3.99
C SER A 94 13.59 7.24 5.11
N ASP A 95 12.56 7.74 5.81
CA ASP A 95 12.71 8.47 7.07
C ASP A 95 12.80 7.50 8.25
N GLU A 96 12.79 7.97 9.50
CA GLU A 96 13.04 7.13 10.68
C GLU A 96 12.11 5.92 10.78
N SER A 97 10.79 6.11 10.68
CA SER A 97 9.82 5.02 10.71
C SER A 97 9.93 4.12 9.47
N GLY A 98 10.14 4.72 8.30
CA GLY A 98 10.29 3.96 7.06
C GLY A 98 11.55 3.09 7.06
N LYS A 99 12.66 3.60 7.58
CA LYS A 99 13.89 2.82 7.81
C LYS A 99 13.69 1.68 8.80
N LEU A 100 12.87 1.86 9.84
CA LEU A 100 12.53 0.77 10.75
C LEU A 100 11.76 -0.35 10.03
N ILE A 101 10.80 -0.01 9.17
CA ILE A 101 10.08 -0.99 8.35
C ILE A 101 11.01 -1.65 7.33
N LEU A 102 11.86 -0.88 6.62
CA LEU A 102 12.84 -1.42 5.69
C LEU A 102 13.82 -2.38 6.39
N GLY A 103 14.30 -2.03 7.58
CA GLY A 103 15.17 -2.89 8.37
C GLY A 103 14.47 -4.16 8.86
N ALA A 104 13.20 -4.06 9.28
CA ALA A 104 12.40 -5.23 9.65
C ALA A 104 12.17 -6.18 8.46
N LEU A 105 11.85 -5.63 7.28
CA LEU A 105 11.68 -6.41 6.05
C LEU A 105 13.00 -7.05 5.60
N HIS A 106 14.12 -6.34 5.72
CA HIS A 106 15.44 -6.90 5.43
C HIS A 106 15.79 -8.05 6.40
N ASP A 107 15.58 -7.87 7.70
CA ASP A 107 15.77 -8.94 8.70
C ASP A 107 14.86 -10.15 8.40
N ALA A 108 13.62 -9.93 7.92
CA ALA A 108 12.74 -11.01 7.48
C ALA A 108 13.28 -11.75 6.25
N ALA A 109 13.73 -11.01 5.25
CA ALA A 109 14.36 -11.58 4.06
C ALA A 109 15.63 -12.38 4.40
N ASP A 110 16.46 -11.90 5.33
CA ASP A 110 17.67 -12.59 5.83
C ASP A 110 17.30 -13.92 6.53
N ARG A 111 16.12 -14.01 7.16
CA ARG A 111 15.57 -15.26 7.74
C ARG A 111 14.97 -16.22 6.71
N GLY A 112 14.95 -15.86 5.42
CA GLY A 112 14.36 -16.67 4.36
C GLY A 112 12.87 -16.40 4.10
N VAL A 113 12.28 -15.37 4.71
CA VAL A 113 10.89 -14.98 4.46
C VAL A 113 10.78 -14.31 3.08
N HIS A 114 9.79 -14.72 2.29
CA HIS A 114 9.56 -14.11 0.98
C HIS A 114 8.77 -12.81 1.10
N ILE A 115 9.31 -11.70 0.60
CA ILE A 115 8.73 -10.37 0.70
C ILE A 115 8.20 -9.94 -0.66
N ARG A 116 6.92 -9.57 -0.74
CA ARG A 116 6.31 -8.95 -1.91
C ARG A 116 5.82 -7.55 -1.56
N LEU A 117 6.48 -6.53 -2.10
CA LEU A 117 6.16 -5.13 -1.88
C LEU A 117 5.52 -4.53 -3.13
N LEU A 118 4.29 -4.06 -3.00
CA LEU A 118 3.56 -3.34 -4.03
C LEU A 118 3.43 -1.87 -3.63
N VAL A 119 3.89 -0.97 -4.49
CA VAL A 119 3.82 0.48 -4.24
C VAL A 119 3.26 1.25 -5.42
N ASP A 120 2.75 2.46 -5.18
CA ASP A 120 2.29 3.32 -6.25
C ASP A 120 3.49 3.81 -7.09
N GLY A 121 3.40 3.62 -8.41
CA GLY A 121 4.50 3.86 -9.33
C GLY A 121 4.73 5.33 -9.69
N MET A 122 3.89 6.25 -9.21
CA MET A 122 4.13 7.69 -9.30
C MET A 122 4.67 8.24 -7.98
N GLU A 123 3.97 7.97 -6.87
CA GLU A 123 4.32 8.49 -5.55
C GLU A 123 5.66 7.92 -5.10
N SER A 124 5.73 6.60 -5.00
CA SER A 124 6.88 5.94 -4.40
C SER A 124 8.09 5.93 -5.33
N TRP A 125 7.91 6.09 -6.64
CA TRP A 125 9.05 6.25 -7.56
C TRP A 125 9.93 7.45 -7.21
N ILE A 126 9.33 8.57 -6.76
CA ILE A 126 10.06 9.79 -6.40
C ILE A 126 10.98 9.54 -5.19
N ASP A 127 10.49 8.80 -4.20
CA ASP A 127 11.21 8.52 -2.96
C ASP A 127 12.18 7.34 -3.06
N MET A 128 11.90 6.38 -3.96
CA MET A 128 12.65 5.13 -4.08
C MET A 128 13.76 5.17 -5.13
N GLU A 129 13.55 5.80 -6.29
CA GLU A 129 14.55 5.78 -7.36
C GLU A 129 15.80 6.58 -6.96
N GLY A 130 16.98 5.96 -7.13
CA GLY A 130 18.26 6.52 -6.71
C GLY A 130 18.55 6.39 -5.20
N ASN A 131 17.62 5.86 -4.42
CA ASN A 131 17.73 5.77 -2.97
C ASN A 131 18.40 4.44 -2.52
N PRO A 132 19.54 4.51 -1.81
CA PRO A 132 20.30 3.31 -1.46
C PRO A 132 19.59 2.38 -0.47
N TYR A 133 18.65 2.87 0.34
CA TYR A 133 17.89 2.02 1.28
C TYR A 133 16.96 1.06 0.53
N PHE A 134 16.20 1.58 -0.44
CA PHE A 134 15.29 0.77 -1.26
C PHE A 134 16.04 -0.14 -2.22
N TYR A 135 17.17 0.30 -2.77
CA TYR A 135 18.05 -0.57 -3.56
C TYR A 135 18.67 -1.70 -2.73
N GLY A 136 18.90 -1.48 -1.43
CA GLY A 136 19.33 -2.54 -0.51
C GLY A 136 18.28 -3.63 -0.45
N LEU A 137 17.04 -3.26 -0.11
CA LEU A 137 15.93 -4.20 0.00
C LEU A 137 15.63 -4.89 -1.35
N SER A 138 15.55 -4.15 -2.45
CA SER A 138 15.22 -4.69 -3.79
C SER A 138 16.30 -5.61 -4.37
N SER A 139 17.51 -5.58 -3.81
CA SER A 139 18.63 -6.43 -4.25
C SER A 139 18.71 -7.77 -3.53
N HIS A 140 17.91 -7.96 -2.48
CA HIS A 140 17.85 -9.21 -1.72
C HIS A 140 17.06 -10.27 -2.49
N GLU A 141 17.53 -11.52 -2.48
CA GLU A 141 16.95 -12.60 -3.30
C GLU A 141 15.58 -13.12 -2.88
N ASN A 142 15.13 -12.75 -1.68
CA ASN A 142 13.83 -13.13 -1.12
C ASN A 142 12.83 -11.98 -1.25
N VAL A 143 13.18 -10.89 -1.95
CA VAL A 143 12.36 -9.69 -2.05
C VAL A 143 12.01 -9.44 -3.51
N GLU A 144 10.72 -9.23 -3.75
CA GLU A 144 10.19 -8.70 -4.98
C GLU A 144 9.48 -7.36 -4.70
N ILE A 145 9.81 -6.35 -5.49
CA ILE A 145 9.16 -5.03 -5.42
C ILE A 145 8.56 -4.70 -6.77
N LYS A 146 7.25 -4.44 -6.81
CA LYS A 146 6.53 -3.96 -8.00
C LYS A 146 5.97 -2.55 -7.78
N LEU A 147 6.07 -1.75 -8.84
CA LEU A 147 5.46 -0.43 -8.97
C LEU A 147 4.19 -0.56 -9.79
N TYR A 148 3.04 -0.22 -9.20
CA TYR A 148 1.78 -0.15 -9.93
C TYR A 148 1.67 1.13 -10.74
N ASN A 149 1.38 1.01 -12.03
CA ASN A 149 1.14 2.10 -12.97
C ASN A 149 2.21 3.20 -12.91
N LYS A 150 3.46 2.81 -13.13
CA LYS A 150 4.60 3.74 -13.20
C LYS A 150 4.33 4.88 -14.19
N ALA A 151 4.72 6.09 -13.80
CA ALA A 151 4.56 7.29 -14.64
C ALA A 151 5.12 7.05 -16.05
N ASN A 152 4.26 7.19 -17.06
CA ASN A 152 4.61 7.00 -18.46
C ASN A 152 4.00 8.14 -19.30
N PRO A 153 4.82 9.13 -19.71
CA PRO A 153 4.38 10.24 -20.56
C PRO A 153 3.80 9.81 -21.92
N LEU A 154 4.03 8.57 -22.35
CA LEU A 154 3.46 8.03 -23.58
C LEU A 154 2.05 7.46 -23.39
N LYS A 155 1.55 7.38 -22.15
CA LYS A 155 0.23 6.84 -21.80
C LYS A 155 -0.53 7.79 -20.84
N PRO A 156 -0.78 9.06 -21.21
CA PRO A 156 -1.50 10.01 -20.35
C PRO A 156 -2.87 9.52 -19.86
N TRP A 157 -3.57 8.72 -20.67
CA TRP A 157 -4.86 8.14 -20.31
C TRP A 157 -4.81 7.14 -19.15
N LYS A 158 -3.63 6.63 -18.75
CA LYS A 158 -3.46 5.79 -17.56
C LYS A 158 -3.06 6.58 -16.30
N MET A 159 -2.68 7.85 -16.41
CA MET A 159 -2.01 8.59 -15.33
C MET A 159 -2.82 8.79 -14.04
N MET A 160 -4.16 8.74 -14.07
CA MET A 160 -4.96 8.88 -12.84
C MET A 160 -5.27 7.53 -12.17
N GLY A 161 -4.83 6.42 -12.76
CA GLY A 161 -4.90 5.10 -12.15
C GLY A 161 -3.87 4.94 -11.03
N ARG A 162 -4.16 5.45 -9.82
CA ARG A 162 -3.27 5.34 -8.66
C ARG A 162 -3.66 4.15 -7.78
N MET A 163 -2.68 3.52 -7.13
CA MET A 163 -2.93 2.46 -6.12
C MET A 163 -2.88 3.10 -4.74
N HIS A 164 -4.03 3.22 -4.07
CA HIS A 164 -4.13 3.91 -2.78
C HIS A 164 -4.22 2.97 -1.59
N ASP A 165 -3.88 1.70 -1.76
CA ASP A 165 -3.99 0.71 -0.71
C ASP A 165 -2.90 0.93 0.34
N LYS A 166 -3.22 0.60 1.60
CA LYS A 166 -2.23 0.43 2.66
C LYS A 166 -2.59 -0.81 3.47
N TYR A 167 -1.88 -1.89 3.24
CA TYR A 167 -2.03 -3.10 4.05
C TYR A 167 -0.73 -3.90 4.14
N LEU A 168 -0.61 -4.67 5.22
CA LEU A 168 0.47 -5.62 5.48
C LEU A 168 -0.17 -6.97 5.78
N ILE A 169 0.15 -8.02 5.03
CA ILE A 169 -0.28 -9.40 5.28
C ILE A 169 0.93 -10.21 5.72
N ALA A 170 0.76 -11.00 6.78
CA ALA A 170 1.76 -11.91 7.33
C ALA A 170 1.21 -13.35 7.36
N ASP A 171 1.98 -14.28 6.79
CA ASP A 171 1.78 -15.73 6.73
C ASP A 171 0.43 -16.17 6.14
N GLY A 172 -0.28 -15.24 5.47
CA GLY A 172 -1.66 -15.44 5.00
C GLY A 172 -2.68 -15.59 6.13
N LYS A 173 -2.33 -15.20 7.37
CA LYS A 173 -3.14 -15.40 8.58
C LYS A 173 -3.54 -14.10 9.26
N ARG A 174 -2.71 -13.08 9.14
CA ARG A 174 -2.86 -11.81 9.84
C ARG A 174 -2.68 -10.69 8.86
N TYR A 175 -3.44 -9.61 9.03
CA TYR A 175 -3.18 -8.41 8.26
C TYR A 175 -3.50 -7.13 9.02
N ILE A 176 -2.79 -6.07 8.66
CA ILE A 176 -3.14 -4.70 9.02
C ILE A 176 -3.64 -4.02 7.76
N LEU A 177 -4.78 -3.34 7.81
CA LEU A 177 -5.34 -2.56 6.70
C LEU A 177 -5.85 -1.21 7.21
N GLY A 178 -5.56 -0.12 6.49
CA GLY A 178 -6.04 1.20 6.91
C GLY A 178 -5.58 2.36 6.04
N GLY A 179 -5.55 3.56 6.63
CA GLY A 179 -5.17 4.80 5.94
C GLY A 179 -3.68 5.15 6.03
N ARG A 180 -2.89 4.43 6.83
CA ARG A 180 -1.50 4.80 7.13
C ARG A 180 -0.49 4.37 6.06
N ASN A 181 0.20 5.35 5.47
CA ASN A 181 1.38 5.12 4.63
C ASN A 181 2.63 4.78 5.46
N THR A 182 3.73 4.44 4.79
CA THR A 182 4.94 3.90 5.44
C THR A 182 6.03 4.98 5.60
N TYR A 183 5.76 5.98 6.46
CA TYR A 183 6.70 7.05 6.82
C TYR A 183 6.22 7.85 8.06
N ASN A 184 7.04 8.76 8.60
CA ASN A 184 6.91 9.38 9.92
C ASN A 184 5.59 10.12 10.13
N TYR A 185 5.02 10.68 9.06
CA TYR A 185 3.74 11.37 9.14
C TYR A 185 2.62 10.43 9.61
N PHE A 186 2.74 9.13 9.34
CA PHE A 186 1.74 8.12 9.68
C PHE A 186 2.20 7.10 10.74
N LEU A 187 3.51 6.93 10.97
CA LEU A 187 4.04 5.86 11.81
C LEU A 187 5.05 6.38 12.84
N GLY A 188 5.03 5.78 14.04
CA GLY A 188 5.97 6.10 15.10
C GLY A 188 5.66 7.40 15.86
N ASP A 189 6.58 7.79 16.74
CA ASP A 189 6.48 8.99 17.57
C ASP A 189 7.56 10.04 17.25
N PHE A 190 7.97 10.14 15.99
CA PHE A 190 9.06 11.05 15.57
C PHE A 190 8.64 12.53 15.61
N PRO A 191 9.59 13.48 15.74
CA PRO A 191 9.28 14.92 15.74
C PRO A 191 8.58 15.37 14.44
N GLY A 192 7.68 16.36 14.55
CA GLY A 192 6.96 16.94 13.41
C GLY A 192 5.44 16.76 13.49
N HIS A 193 4.74 17.23 12.45
CA HIS A 193 3.29 17.03 12.32
C HIS A 193 2.98 15.56 12.03
N LYS A 194 1.93 15.02 12.66
CA LYS A 194 1.45 13.64 12.48
C LYS A 194 0.01 13.61 11.98
N ASN A 195 -0.28 12.64 11.12
CA ASN A 195 -1.63 12.32 10.73
C ASN A 195 -2.36 11.60 11.86
N TYR A 196 -3.68 11.79 11.91
CA TYR A 196 -4.58 10.96 12.70
C TYR A 196 -5.36 10.06 11.74
N ASP A 197 -5.03 8.78 11.76
CA ASP A 197 -5.63 7.78 10.88
C ASP A 197 -6.01 6.52 11.66
N ARG A 198 -6.61 5.56 10.99
CA ARG A 198 -6.92 4.25 11.55
C ARG A 198 -6.38 3.13 10.70
N ASP A 199 -5.95 2.09 11.39
CA ASP A 199 -5.83 0.76 10.82
C ASP A 199 -6.71 -0.20 11.62
N VAL A 200 -7.02 -1.34 11.01
CA VAL A 200 -7.53 -2.52 11.69
C VAL A 200 -6.48 -3.62 11.58
N LEU A 201 -6.16 -4.27 12.68
CA LEU A 201 -5.45 -5.54 12.70
C LEU A 201 -6.49 -6.66 12.74
N VAL A 202 -6.34 -7.65 11.86
CA VAL A 202 -7.18 -8.84 11.79
C VAL A 202 -6.30 -10.08 11.94
N VAL A 203 -6.80 -11.05 12.70
CA VAL A 203 -6.12 -12.30 13.03
C VAL A 203 -7.06 -13.48 12.75
N CYS A 204 -6.55 -14.43 11.96
CA CYS A 204 -7.20 -15.70 11.66
C CYS A 204 -6.13 -16.80 11.63
N ASP A 205 -6.06 -17.64 12.67
CA ASP A 205 -5.00 -18.65 12.78
C ASP A 205 -5.18 -19.83 11.84
N GLU A 206 -6.42 -20.12 11.46
CA GLU A 206 -6.80 -21.18 10.52
C GLU A 206 -7.70 -20.60 9.42
N PRO A 207 -7.14 -19.86 8.44
CA PRO A 207 -7.93 -19.22 7.39
C PRO A 207 -8.58 -20.24 6.46
N GLU A 208 -9.88 -20.06 6.24
CA GLU A 208 -10.67 -20.71 5.21
C GLU A 208 -10.92 -19.76 4.03
N LYS A 209 -11.39 -20.30 2.91
CA LYS A 209 -11.55 -19.57 1.64
C LYS A 209 -12.32 -18.25 1.80
N GLU A 210 -13.37 -18.23 2.62
CA GLU A 210 -14.26 -17.09 2.77
C GLU A 210 -13.72 -16.02 3.74
N ASN A 211 -12.67 -16.31 4.51
CA ASN A 211 -12.10 -15.35 5.46
C ASN A 211 -11.47 -14.15 4.76
N SER A 212 -11.52 -13.01 5.44
CA SER A 212 -11.13 -11.72 4.88
C SER A 212 -9.66 -11.65 4.45
N VAL A 213 -8.76 -12.39 5.11
CA VAL A 213 -7.36 -12.47 4.70
C VAL A 213 -7.19 -13.11 3.32
N ASN A 214 -7.98 -14.13 2.99
CA ASN A 214 -7.95 -14.78 1.68
C ASN A 214 -8.58 -13.90 0.58
N GLN A 215 -9.64 -13.15 0.91
CA GLN A 215 -10.19 -12.12 0.02
C GLN A 215 -9.14 -11.04 -0.30
N LEU A 216 -8.37 -10.60 0.70
CA LEU A 216 -7.31 -9.61 0.53
C LEU A 216 -6.10 -10.15 -0.25
N LEU A 217 -5.76 -11.43 -0.07
CA LEU A 217 -4.73 -12.10 -0.87
C LEU A 217 -5.13 -12.18 -2.34
N GLU A 218 -6.35 -12.63 -2.65
CA GLU A 218 -6.86 -12.68 -4.04
C GLU A 218 -6.88 -11.29 -4.69
N TYR A 219 -7.29 -10.27 -3.93
CA TYR A 219 -7.22 -8.88 -4.35
C TYR A 219 -5.79 -8.45 -4.68
N PHE A 220 -4.83 -8.77 -3.80
CA PHE A 220 -3.42 -8.47 -4.02
C PHE A 220 -2.88 -9.14 -5.29
N GLU A 221 -3.11 -10.45 -5.47
CA GLU A 221 -2.61 -11.17 -6.65
C GLU A 221 -3.16 -10.55 -7.95
N THR A 222 -4.44 -10.13 -7.92
CA THR A 222 -5.05 -9.46 -9.08
C THR A 222 -4.30 -8.19 -9.48
N ILE A 223 -3.81 -7.38 -8.53
CA ILE A 223 -2.99 -6.19 -8.83
C ILE A 223 -1.56 -6.60 -9.21
N TRP A 224 -0.99 -7.56 -8.48
CA TRP A 224 0.38 -8.01 -8.65
C TRP A 224 0.65 -8.56 -10.05
N GLU A 225 -0.32 -9.25 -10.64
CA GLU A 225 -0.22 -9.87 -11.96
C GLU A 225 -0.57 -8.93 -13.13
N GLN A 226 -1.05 -7.71 -12.87
CA GLN A 226 -1.41 -6.79 -13.96
C GLN A 226 -0.20 -6.34 -14.78
N GLU A 227 -0.44 -6.08 -16.08
CA GLU A 227 0.57 -5.49 -16.98
C GLU A 227 1.10 -4.14 -16.49
N ASP A 228 0.30 -3.42 -15.70
CA ASP A 228 0.65 -2.12 -15.14
C ASP A 228 1.52 -2.24 -13.88
N SER A 229 1.72 -3.44 -13.33
CA SER A 229 2.58 -3.71 -12.18
C SER A 229 3.95 -4.23 -12.62
N GLY A 230 4.93 -3.33 -12.72
CA GLY A 230 6.30 -3.65 -13.17
C GLY A 230 7.29 -3.75 -12.02
N TYR A 231 8.31 -4.60 -12.15
CA TYR A 231 9.39 -4.69 -11.16
C TYR A 231 10.15 -3.35 -11.03
N PHE A 232 10.49 -2.98 -9.80
CA PHE A 232 11.29 -1.79 -9.52
C PHE A 232 12.75 -1.96 -9.96
N HIS A 233 13.49 -2.85 -9.28
CA HIS A 233 14.82 -3.30 -9.64
C HIS A 233 15.00 -4.75 -9.18
N ASP A 234 15.47 -5.61 -10.08
CA ASP A 234 15.77 -7.03 -9.85
C ASP A 234 17.28 -7.33 -10.00
N ASN A 235 18.11 -6.29 -9.92
CA ASN A 235 19.53 -6.38 -10.21
C ASN A 235 20.37 -6.56 -8.93
N LYS A 236 20.79 -7.80 -8.65
CA LYS A 236 21.69 -8.16 -7.54
C LYS A 236 23.00 -7.34 -7.51
N LYS A 237 23.46 -6.75 -8.62
CA LYS A 237 24.67 -5.92 -8.64
C LYS A 237 24.50 -4.59 -7.91
N LEU A 238 23.27 -4.11 -7.69
CA LEU A 238 23.02 -2.88 -6.92
C LEU A 238 23.54 -3.00 -5.49
N ALA A 239 23.45 -4.19 -4.88
CA ALA A 239 24.00 -4.52 -3.56
C ALA A 239 25.52 -4.24 -3.43
N ASN A 240 26.25 -4.24 -4.55
CA ASN A 240 27.70 -4.03 -4.53
C ASN A 240 28.10 -2.57 -4.32
N ARG A 241 27.18 -1.60 -4.51
CA ARG A 241 27.47 -0.18 -4.34
C ARG A 241 27.77 0.11 -2.86
N LYS A 242 28.83 0.88 -2.60
CA LYS A 242 29.22 1.26 -1.23
C LYS A 242 28.08 1.97 -0.48
N SER A 243 27.33 2.85 -1.15
CA SER A 243 26.18 3.53 -0.56
C SER A 243 25.07 2.57 -0.14
N VAL A 244 24.80 1.54 -0.94
CA VAL A 244 23.78 0.52 -0.64
C VAL A 244 24.22 -0.34 0.54
N LYS A 245 25.47 -0.80 0.58
CA LYS A 245 26.01 -1.55 1.74
C LYS A 245 25.91 -0.76 3.04
N ASN A 246 26.28 0.53 3.01
CA ASN A 246 26.17 1.40 4.18
C ASN A 246 24.71 1.59 4.62
N ALA A 247 23.80 1.76 3.65
CA ALA A 247 22.37 1.90 3.93
C ALA A 247 21.80 0.64 4.59
N VAL A 248 22.10 -0.55 4.06
CA VAL A 248 21.68 -1.83 4.67
C VAL A 248 22.19 -1.97 6.10
N LEU A 249 23.46 -1.65 6.35
CA LEU A 249 24.03 -1.68 7.70
C LEU A 249 23.32 -0.71 8.66
N GLU A 250 22.98 0.49 8.19
CA GLU A 250 22.19 1.45 8.97
C GLU A 250 20.79 0.93 9.30
N LEU A 251 20.10 0.32 8.32
CA LEU A 251 18.79 -0.30 8.53
C LEU A 251 18.84 -1.41 9.58
N GLN A 252 19.82 -2.32 9.46
CA GLN A 252 20.00 -3.44 10.38
C GLN A 252 20.26 -2.94 11.81
N ASN A 253 21.15 -1.95 11.98
CA ASN A 253 21.44 -1.39 13.30
C ASN A 253 20.24 -0.65 13.90
N GLY A 254 19.56 0.18 13.11
CA GLY A 254 18.38 0.93 13.55
C GLY A 254 17.23 0.01 13.96
N TYR A 255 16.96 -1.00 13.13
CA TYR A 255 15.96 -2.02 13.41
C TYR A 255 16.31 -2.83 14.67
N GLN A 256 17.55 -3.32 14.78
CA GLN A 256 17.96 -4.12 15.94
C GLN A 256 17.80 -3.35 17.24
N LYS A 257 18.14 -2.06 17.25
CA LYS A 257 17.92 -1.20 18.41
C LYS A 257 16.43 -1.12 18.78
N TYR A 258 15.57 -0.81 17.81
CA TYR A 258 14.12 -0.74 18.04
C TYR A 258 13.53 -2.07 18.50
N PHE A 259 14.00 -3.18 17.92
CA PHE A 259 13.61 -4.54 18.30
C PHE A 259 13.94 -4.81 19.76
N GLU A 260 15.18 -4.57 20.21
CA GLU A 260 15.56 -4.82 21.60
C GLU A 260 14.79 -3.92 22.59
N GLU A 261 14.53 -2.66 22.24
CA GLU A 261 13.72 -1.73 23.07
C GLU A 261 12.25 -2.17 23.22
N ASN A 262 11.72 -2.94 22.26
CA ASN A 262 10.31 -3.36 22.20
C ASN A 262 10.12 -4.88 22.22
N LYS A 263 11.17 -5.62 22.58
CA LYS A 263 11.28 -7.08 22.36
C LYS A 263 10.13 -7.88 22.94
N GLU A 264 9.73 -7.56 24.17
CA GLU A 264 8.63 -8.24 24.85
C GLU A 264 7.33 -8.15 24.04
N ARG A 265 6.97 -6.93 23.62
CA ARG A 265 5.75 -6.68 22.84
C ARG A 265 5.85 -7.20 21.40
N ILE A 266 7.03 -7.20 20.81
CA ILE A 266 7.26 -7.72 19.46
C ILE A 266 7.24 -9.25 19.44
N CYS A 267 7.79 -9.92 20.46
CA CYS A 267 7.87 -11.39 20.51
C CYS A 267 6.62 -12.05 21.07
N ASP A 268 5.71 -11.30 21.68
CA ASP A 268 4.38 -11.82 21.98
C ASP A 268 3.67 -12.17 20.68
N THR A 269 3.20 -13.40 20.54
CA THR A 269 2.44 -13.86 19.36
C THR A 269 0.98 -14.14 19.67
N ASP A 270 0.57 -13.99 20.94
CA ASP A 270 -0.82 -14.10 21.32
C ASP A 270 -1.50 -12.74 21.13
N TYR A 271 -2.60 -12.75 20.37
CA TYR A 271 -3.40 -11.56 20.10
C TYR A 271 -4.75 -11.63 20.80
N THR A 272 -5.04 -12.71 21.54
CA THR A 272 -6.35 -12.98 22.14
C THR A 272 -6.79 -11.84 23.04
N ASP A 273 -5.91 -11.36 23.93
CA ASP A 273 -6.22 -10.31 24.89
C ASP A 273 -6.32 -8.90 24.27
N GLU A 274 -5.76 -8.71 23.08
CA GLU A 274 -5.75 -7.42 22.37
C GLU A 274 -6.87 -7.30 21.33
N THR A 275 -7.52 -8.41 20.97
CA THR A 275 -8.47 -8.48 19.86
C THR A 275 -9.85 -8.92 20.32
N PHE A 276 -10.86 -8.64 19.50
CA PHE A 276 -12.25 -9.01 19.74
C PHE A 276 -12.73 -9.92 18.62
N GLU A 277 -13.54 -10.92 18.96
CA GLU A 277 -14.21 -11.74 17.95
C GLU A 277 -15.13 -10.88 17.07
N THR A 278 -15.13 -11.17 15.78
CA THR A 278 -15.99 -10.52 14.80
C THR A 278 -17.02 -11.50 14.30
N GLU A 279 -18.24 -11.01 14.07
CA GLU A 279 -19.29 -11.83 13.44
C GLU A 279 -18.97 -12.08 11.97
N LYS A 280 -18.45 -11.07 11.27
CA LYS A 280 -18.03 -11.14 9.85
C LYS A 280 -17.11 -9.99 9.49
N ILE A 281 -16.14 -10.27 8.62
CA ILE A 281 -15.33 -9.27 7.94
C ILE A 281 -15.47 -9.50 6.43
N ALA A 282 -15.72 -8.43 5.67
CA ALA A 282 -15.84 -8.48 4.22
C ALA A 282 -14.98 -7.39 3.58
N LEU A 283 -14.24 -7.75 2.54
CA LEU A 283 -13.47 -6.80 1.75
C LEU A 283 -14.37 -6.15 0.69
N VAL A 284 -14.24 -4.84 0.55
CA VAL A 284 -14.87 -4.08 -0.54
C VAL A 284 -13.80 -3.33 -1.31
N SER A 285 -13.88 -3.37 -2.64
CA SER A 285 -12.92 -2.68 -3.51
C SER A 285 -13.59 -2.15 -4.77
N ASN A 286 -13.01 -1.10 -5.35
CA ASN A 286 -13.39 -0.64 -6.68
C ASN A 286 -12.68 -1.50 -7.75
N PRO A 287 -13.14 -1.49 -9.00
CA PRO A 287 -12.50 -2.21 -10.10
C PRO A 287 -11.00 -1.93 -10.21
N ILE A 288 -10.23 -2.97 -10.55
CA ILE A 288 -8.77 -2.94 -10.59
C ILE A 288 -8.32 -2.72 -12.03
N HIS A 289 -8.20 -1.45 -12.41
CA HIS A 289 -7.58 -1.03 -13.67
C HIS A 289 -7.20 0.46 -13.58
N THR A 290 -6.47 0.97 -14.56
CA THR A 290 -6.01 2.37 -14.56
C THR A 290 -7.06 3.37 -15.04
N GLY A 291 -8.10 2.93 -15.76
CA GLY A 291 -9.16 3.82 -16.26
C GLY A 291 -10.14 4.30 -15.17
N SER A 292 -11.07 5.18 -15.54
CA SER A 292 -12.18 5.62 -14.67
C SER A 292 -12.97 4.42 -14.15
N LYS A 293 -13.15 4.36 -12.84
CA LYS A 293 -13.68 3.18 -12.15
C LYS A 293 -15.16 3.35 -11.81
N GLU A 294 -15.90 2.25 -11.89
CA GLU A 294 -17.21 2.20 -11.28
C GLU A 294 -17.10 2.43 -9.76
N PRO A 295 -17.95 3.27 -9.15
CA PRO A 295 -17.87 3.62 -7.73
C PRO A 295 -18.52 2.53 -6.84
N VAL A 296 -18.01 1.31 -6.93
CA VAL A 296 -18.53 0.10 -6.24
C VAL A 296 -18.52 0.29 -4.72
N VAL A 297 -17.38 0.69 -4.14
CA VAL A 297 -17.24 0.87 -2.68
C VAL A 297 -18.23 1.92 -2.17
N TRP A 298 -18.34 3.05 -2.86
CA TRP A 298 -19.29 4.11 -2.51
C TRP A 298 -20.73 3.60 -2.52
N TYR A 299 -21.11 2.85 -3.56
CA TYR A 299 -22.45 2.28 -3.67
C TYR A 299 -22.74 1.25 -2.57
N GLN A 300 -21.83 0.30 -2.33
CA GLN A 300 -21.98 -0.73 -1.30
C GLN A 300 -22.09 -0.13 0.09
N LEU A 301 -21.19 0.79 0.46
CA LEU A 301 -21.30 1.52 1.73
C LEU A 301 -22.62 2.28 1.81
N GLY A 302 -23.04 2.93 0.72
CA GLY A 302 -24.34 3.61 0.61
C GLY A 302 -25.54 2.71 0.94
N GLU A 303 -25.58 1.50 0.36
CA GLU A 303 -26.65 0.53 0.61
C GLU A 303 -26.59 -0.03 2.04
N LEU A 304 -25.41 -0.30 2.58
CA LEU A 304 -25.25 -0.72 3.97
C LEU A 304 -25.78 0.35 4.94
N MET A 305 -25.46 1.61 4.68
CA MET A 305 -25.94 2.73 5.50
C MET A 305 -27.48 2.87 5.46
N LYS A 306 -28.11 2.67 4.31
CA LYS A 306 -29.58 2.71 4.18
C LYS A 306 -30.28 1.60 4.96
N ASN A 307 -29.61 0.46 5.13
CA ASN A 307 -30.13 -0.70 5.84
C ASN A 307 -29.80 -0.69 7.35
N ALA A 308 -29.08 0.33 7.84
CA ALA A 308 -28.74 0.44 9.26
C ALA A 308 -30.00 0.67 10.10
N LYS A 309 -30.19 -0.15 11.14
CA LYS A 309 -31.38 -0.08 12.02
C LYS A 309 -31.31 1.02 13.07
N GLU A 310 -30.11 1.35 13.55
CA GLU A 310 -29.92 2.26 14.68
C GLU A 310 -29.00 3.43 14.35
N ARG A 311 -27.77 3.17 13.91
CA ARG A 311 -26.76 4.21 13.71
C ARG A 311 -25.74 3.82 12.65
N VAL A 312 -25.30 4.83 11.89
CA VAL A 312 -24.11 4.79 11.05
C VAL A 312 -23.06 5.74 11.62
N LYS A 313 -21.81 5.30 11.69
CA LYS A 313 -20.67 6.16 12.05
C LYS A 313 -19.63 6.11 10.93
N ILE A 314 -19.38 7.24 10.30
CA ILE A 314 -18.37 7.37 9.23
C ILE A 314 -17.22 8.23 9.75
N HIS A 315 -16.01 7.75 9.53
CA HIS A 315 -14.78 8.51 9.71
C HIS A 315 -14.12 8.62 8.35
N THR A 316 -13.94 9.84 7.85
CA THR A 316 -13.35 10.10 6.52
C THR A 316 -12.45 11.33 6.59
N ILE A 317 -11.35 11.30 5.85
CA ILE A 317 -10.42 12.44 5.70
C ILE A 317 -11.06 13.53 4.83
N TYR A 318 -12.00 13.15 3.96
CA TYR A 318 -12.65 14.05 3.02
C TYR A 318 -14.17 14.04 3.23
N TYR A 319 -14.76 15.23 3.36
CA TYR A 319 -16.15 15.46 3.03
C TYR A 319 -16.19 15.99 1.61
N LEU A 320 -16.70 15.17 0.68
CA LEU A 320 -16.87 15.54 -0.73
C LEU A 320 -18.33 15.85 -1.04
#